data_AF-A0A7C6RZZ4-F1
#
_entry.id   AF-A0A7C6RZZ4-F1
#
_cell.length_a   1.000
_cell.length_b   1.000
_cell.length_c   1.000
_cell.angle_alpha   90.00
_cell.angle_beta   90.00
_cell.angle_gamma   90.00
#
_symmetry.space_group_name_H-M   'P 1'
#
loop_
_entity.id
_entity.type
_entity.pdbx_description
1 polymer ?
#
loop_
_entity_poly.entity_id
_entity_poly.type
_entity_poly.pdbx_seq_one_letter_code
_entity_poly.pdbx_strand_id
1 'polypeptide(L)'
;MSEQDLHEEMRPIPRSPTQEEIQLAKSLFKDSVRYEKVKIYNAKYVGFQQDETGMTPFGEMWIVGAKTYRENYGIADVPLQAFFIHEMVHVWQYQNNVLSVLGSAIEETITLGLGNYMIMAYPYKLEPNKDLMDYRMEQQGAIMENYYRYKNKVDFRLTYVQNTERGGALMKLHEDVLKKFLQDPHYARNYAYRNLRSTPGFGDR
;
A
#
# COMPACT_ATOMS: atom_id res chain seq x y z
N MET A 1 29.23 -9.04 20.73
CA MET A 1 27.91 -8.68 20.17
C MET A 1 28.09 -7.39 19.42
N SER A 2 27.74 -7.37 18.13
CA SER A 2 27.84 -6.18 17.30
C SER A 2 26.69 -5.20 17.63
N GLU A 3 26.83 -3.92 17.29
CA GLU A 3 25.74 -2.95 17.42
C GLU A 3 24.49 -3.37 16.61
N GLN A 4 24.67 -4.12 15.52
CA GLN A 4 23.56 -4.69 14.75
C GLN A 4 22.78 -5.74 15.56
N ASP A 5 23.48 -6.58 16.33
CA ASP A 5 22.83 -7.58 17.20
C ASP A 5 22.03 -6.91 18.34
N LEU A 6 22.53 -5.80 18.88
CA LEU A 6 21.84 -5.01 19.93
C LEU A 6 20.60 -4.28 19.41
N HIS A 7 20.63 -3.78 18.16
CA HIS A 7 19.48 -3.15 17.53
C HIS A 7 18.37 -4.14 17.15
N GLU A 8 18.73 -5.39 16.83
CA GLU A 8 17.76 -6.45 16.53
C GLU A 8 17.05 -6.95 17.81
N GLU A 9 17.73 -6.95 18.95
CA GLU A 9 17.17 -7.30 20.28
C GLU A 9 16.14 -6.27 20.82
N MET A 10 16.14 -5.03 20.31
CA MET A 10 15.24 -3.95 20.76
C MET A 10 14.08 -3.65 19.81
N ARG A 11 13.95 -4.33 18.66
CA ARG A 11 12.79 -4.10 17.78
C ARG A 11 11.52 -4.64 18.46
N PRO A 12 10.40 -3.89 18.39
CA PRO A 12 9.11 -4.38 18.88
C PRO A 12 8.80 -5.74 18.26
N ILE A 13 8.21 -6.65 19.03
CA ILE A 13 7.90 -7.99 18.53
C ILE A 13 6.72 -7.86 17.53
N PRO A 14 6.89 -8.29 16.26
CA PRO A 14 5.79 -8.28 15.30
C PRO A 14 4.81 -9.41 15.57
N ARG A 15 3.55 -9.21 15.18
CA ARG A 15 2.59 -10.29 15.00
C ARG A 15 2.48 -10.69 13.53
N SER A 16 2.12 -11.95 13.30
CA SER A 16 1.66 -12.40 11.99
C SER A 16 0.20 -11.97 11.76
N PRO A 17 -0.25 -11.87 10.49
CA PRO A 17 -1.65 -11.64 10.20
C PRO A 17 -2.54 -12.76 10.76
N THR A 18 -3.73 -12.40 11.22
CA THR A 18 -4.75 -13.38 11.62
C THR A 18 -5.33 -14.11 10.41
N GLN A 19 -6.05 -15.21 10.66
CA GLN A 19 -6.71 -15.94 9.57
C GLN A 19 -7.76 -15.08 8.85
N GLU A 20 -8.47 -14.22 9.58
CA GLU A 20 -9.48 -13.30 9.03
C GLU A 20 -8.81 -12.19 8.21
N GLU A 21 -7.66 -11.66 8.65
CA GLU A 21 -6.87 -10.69 7.89
C GLU A 21 -6.34 -11.29 6.58
N ILE A 22 -5.88 -12.56 6.62
CA ILE A 22 -5.45 -13.28 5.42
C ILE A 22 -6.63 -13.48 4.47
N GLN A 23 -7.81 -13.87 4.97
CA GLN A 23 -9.01 -14.02 4.12
C GLN A 23 -9.44 -12.69 3.50
N LEU A 24 -9.44 -11.63 4.30
CA LEU A 24 -9.71 -10.26 3.86
C LEU A 24 -8.76 -9.87 2.72
N ALA A 25 -7.45 -10.02 2.91
CA ALA A 25 -6.48 -9.67 1.87
C ALA A 25 -6.57 -10.59 0.64
N LYS A 26 -6.78 -11.90 0.82
CA LYS A 26 -6.94 -12.86 -0.29
C LYS A 26 -8.12 -12.54 -1.20
N SER A 27 -9.16 -11.87 -0.70
CA SER A 27 -10.30 -11.45 -1.51
C SER A 27 -9.93 -10.49 -2.65
N LEU A 28 -8.81 -9.76 -2.51
CA LEU A 28 -8.31 -8.79 -3.50
C LEU A 28 -6.98 -9.23 -4.11
N PHE A 29 -6.00 -9.57 -3.27
CA PHE A 29 -4.62 -9.86 -3.68
C PHE A 29 -4.41 -11.34 -4.09
N LYS A 30 -5.42 -12.21 -3.90
CA LYS A 30 -5.37 -13.63 -4.27
C LYS A 30 -4.13 -14.32 -3.68
N ASP A 31 -3.30 -14.94 -4.51
CA ASP A 31 -2.03 -15.59 -4.15
C ASP A 31 -0.81 -14.77 -4.62
N SER A 32 -1.01 -13.50 -5.00
CA SER A 32 0.10 -12.61 -5.40
C SER A 32 0.91 -12.08 -4.22
N VAL A 33 0.50 -12.36 -2.98
CA VAL A 33 1.19 -12.03 -1.74
C VAL A 33 1.48 -13.31 -0.96
N ARG A 34 2.71 -13.43 -0.47
CA ARG A 34 3.14 -14.42 0.53
C ARG A 34 2.76 -13.92 1.92
N TYR A 35 1.56 -14.27 2.36
CA TYR A 35 0.98 -13.79 3.62
C TYR A 35 1.75 -14.22 4.86
N GLU A 36 2.41 -15.39 4.80
CA GLU A 36 3.25 -15.93 5.86
C GLU A 36 4.51 -15.09 6.12
N LYS A 37 4.86 -14.18 5.19
CA LYS A 37 6.00 -13.26 5.32
C LYS A 37 5.61 -11.88 5.81
N VAL A 38 4.32 -11.59 5.95
CA VAL A 38 3.83 -10.29 6.40
C VAL A 38 4.03 -10.18 7.91
N LYS A 39 4.48 -9.02 8.35
CA LYS A 39 4.66 -8.67 9.76
C LYS A 39 3.92 -7.38 10.07
N ILE A 40 3.26 -7.35 11.22
CA ILE A 40 2.53 -6.18 11.71
C ILE A 40 3.09 -5.81 13.08
N TYR A 41 3.56 -4.57 13.19
CA TYR A 41 4.12 -3.98 14.39
C TYR A 41 3.15 -2.93 14.94
N ASN A 42 2.84 -3.02 16.24
CA ASN A 42 2.14 -1.95 16.97
C ASN A 42 3.17 -0.92 17.47
N ALA A 43 3.81 -0.23 16.54
CA ALA A 43 4.90 0.70 16.83
C ALA A 43 5.14 1.67 15.68
N LYS A 44 5.88 2.73 15.99
CA LYS A 44 6.43 3.63 14.97
C LYS A 44 7.63 2.98 14.29
N TYR A 45 7.72 3.14 12.97
CA TYR A 45 8.91 2.80 12.20
C TYR A 45 10.05 3.80 12.43
N VAL A 46 9.71 5.09 12.44
CA VAL A 46 10.64 6.21 12.65
C VAL A 46 10.08 7.19 13.68
N GLY A 47 10.96 7.86 14.44
CA GLY A 47 10.54 8.72 15.55
C GLY A 47 9.62 9.89 15.17
N PHE A 48 9.66 10.34 13.91
CA PHE A 48 8.79 11.40 13.38
C PHE A 48 7.50 10.88 12.73
N GLN A 49 7.23 9.57 12.78
CA GLN A 49 5.92 9.02 12.39
C GLN A 49 4.84 9.58 13.32
N GLN A 50 3.78 10.13 12.71
CA GLN A 50 2.65 10.70 13.45
C GLN A 50 1.83 9.60 14.11
N ASP A 51 1.19 9.90 15.23
CA ASP A 51 0.26 8.97 15.86
C ASP A 51 -0.98 8.75 14.98
N GLU A 52 -1.65 7.61 15.14
CA GLU A 52 -2.83 7.20 14.36
C GLU A 52 -2.54 6.99 12.87
N THR A 53 -1.33 6.53 12.52
CA THR A 53 -0.89 6.29 11.14
C THR A 53 -0.27 4.90 10.93
N GLY A 54 -0.18 4.47 9.66
CA GLY A 54 0.58 3.31 9.21
C GLY A 54 1.76 3.72 8.33
N MET A 55 2.82 2.91 8.35
CA MET A 55 3.90 2.94 7.37
C MET A 55 4.30 1.52 7.04
N THR A 56 4.44 1.18 5.75
CA THR A 56 4.77 -0.20 5.33
C THR A 56 6.08 -0.30 4.52
N PRO A 57 7.24 0.01 5.13
CA PRO A 57 8.54 -0.15 4.49
C PRO A 57 8.89 -1.64 4.32
N PHE A 58 9.45 -2.00 3.17
CA PHE A 58 9.95 -3.35 2.89
C PHE A 58 8.93 -4.48 3.14
N GLY A 59 7.63 -4.18 3.02
CA GLY A 59 6.56 -5.14 3.27
C GLY A 59 6.30 -5.48 4.74
N GLU A 60 6.87 -4.72 5.68
CA GLU A 60 6.58 -4.80 7.12
C GLU A 60 5.67 -3.63 7.51
N MET A 61 4.53 -3.89 8.13
CA MET A 61 3.54 -2.87 8.51
C MET A 61 3.84 -2.33 9.90
N TRP A 62 4.03 -1.02 10.04
CA TRP A 62 4.28 -0.30 11.28
C TRP A 62 3.13 0.65 11.57
N ILE A 63 2.21 0.23 12.44
CA ILE A 63 0.95 0.93 12.69
C ILE A 63 0.94 1.38 14.15
N VAL A 64 0.70 2.68 14.38
CA VAL A 64 0.69 3.28 15.71
C VAL A 64 -0.63 4.00 15.97
N GLY A 65 -1.14 3.91 17.20
CA GLY A 65 -2.30 4.67 17.66
C GLY A 65 -3.51 3.80 18.00
N ALA A 66 -4.30 4.22 18.98
CA ALA A 66 -5.41 3.43 19.52
C ALA A 66 -6.63 3.40 18.58
N LYS A 67 -6.79 4.42 17.72
CA LYS A 67 -7.87 4.49 16.75
C LYS A 67 -7.55 3.70 15.48
N THR A 68 -6.27 3.60 15.11
CA THR A 68 -5.79 2.98 13.87
C THR A 68 -5.31 1.54 14.05
N TYR A 69 -4.60 1.21 15.13
CA TYR A 69 -4.10 -0.16 15.35
C TYR A 69 -5.22 -1.12 15.75
N ARG A 70 -5.23 -2.32 15.17
CA ARG A 70 -6.13 -3.42 15.58
C ARG A 70 -5.36 -4.73 15.68
N GLU A 71 -5.76 -5.56 16.63
CA GLU A 71 -5.24 -6.94 16.75
C GLU A 71 -5.77 -7.85 15.65
N ASN A 72 -6.92 -7.51 15.07
CA ASN A 72 -7.51 -8.24 13.95
C ASN A 72 -8.32 -7.29 13.06
N TYR A 73 -7.75 -6.88 11.93
CA TYR A 73 -8.45 -6.05 10.94
C TYR A 73 -9.56 -6.81 10.22
N GLY A 74 -9.49 -8.14 10.12
CA GLY A 74 -10.51 -8.96 9.45
C GLY A 74 -11.90 -8.86 10.07
N ILE A 75 -12.00 -8.53 11.35
CA ILE A 75 -13.25 -8.32 12.08
C ILE A 75 -13.48 -6.86 12.49
N ALA A 76 -12.62 -5.94 12.05
CA ALA A 76 -12.78 -4.52 12.30
C ALA A 76 -13.90 -3.93 11.44
N ASP A 77 -14.26 -2.68 11.73
CA ASP A 77 -15.14 -1.89 10.89
C ASP A 77 -14.51 -1.62 9.50
N VAL A 78 -15.36 -1.48 8.49
CA VAL A 78 -14.96 -1.31 7.08
C VAL A 78 -13.90 -0.23 6.87
N PRO A 79 -13.93 0.95 7.53
CA PRO A 79 -12.86 1.93 7.41
C PRO A 79 -11.47 1.41 7.80
N LEU A 80 -11.38 0.57 8.83
CA LEU A 80 -10.11 -0.01 9.28
C LEU A 80 -9.71 -1.23 8.47
N GLN A 81 -10.68 -2.02 8.00
CA GLN A 81 -10.42 -3.04 6.97
C GLN A 81 -9.83 -2.39 5.70
N ALA A 82 -10.40 -1.28 5.25
CA ALA A 82 -9.92 -0.54 4.09
C ALA A 82 -8.51 0.03 4.32
N PHE A 83 -8.25 0.59 5.50
CA PHE A 83 -6.90 1.02 5.89
C PHE A 83 -5.90 -0.15 5.85
N PHE A 84 -6.27 -1.32 6.36
CA PHE A 84 -5.42 -2.51 6.24
C PHE A 84 -5.19 -2.93 4.79
N ILE A 85 -6.21 -2.83 3.92
CA ILE A 85 -6.06 -3.05 2.48
C ILE A 85 -5.07 -2.05 1.85
N HIS A 86 -5.09 -0.77 2.25
CA HIS A 86 -4.10 0.24 1.82
C HIS A 86 -2.69 -0.23 2.14
N GLU A 87 -2.41 -0.56 3.40
CA GLU A 87 -1.08 -1.03 3.81
C GLU A 87 -0.69 -2.33 3.07
N MET A 88 -1.66 -3.20 2.78
CA MET A 88 -1.42 -4.45 2.04
C MET A 88 -1.04 -4.20 0.57
N VAL A 89 -1.45 -3.07 -0.02
CA VAL A 89 -0.95 -2.65 -1.34
C VAL A 89 0.56 -2.44 -1.29
N HIS A 90 1.09 -1.84 -0.22
CA HIS A 90 2.54 -1.65 -0.07
C HIS A 90 3.30 -2.97 0.10
N VAL A 91 2.74 -3.91 0.87
CA VAL A 91 3.26 -5.28 0.93
C VAL A 91 3.27 -5.92 -0.46
N TRP A 92 2.15 -5.83 -1.19
CA TRP A 92 2.03 -6.40 -2.53
C TRP A 92 3.01 -5.75 -3.51
N GLN A 93 3.17 -4.43 -3.48
CA GLN A 93 4.13 -3.68 -4.30
C GLN A 93 5.56 -4.18 -4.04
N TYR A 94 5.94 -4.32 -2.77
CA TYR A 94 7.25 -4.82 -2.37
C TYR A 94 7.47 -6.25 -2.85
N GLN A 95 6.53 -7.16 -2.58
CA GLN A 95 6.68 -8.58 -2.93
C GLN A 95 6.64 -8.86 -4.43
N ASN A 96 6.04 -7.97 -5.24
CA ASN A 96 5.94 -8.12 -6.70
C ASN A 96 6.93 -7.24 -7.48
N ASN A 97 7.90 -6.62 -6.80
CA ASN A 97 8.92 -5.75 -7.41
C ASN A 97 8.32 -4.60 -8.23
N VAL A 98 7.14 -4.11 -7.85
CA VAL A 98 6.47 -3.00 -8.53
C VAL A 98 7.36 -1.75 -8.52
N LEU A 99 8.16 -1.62 -7.47
CA LEU A 99 9.20 -0.62 -7.34
C LEU A 99 10.51 -1.35 -7.06
N SER A 100 11.56 -1.06 -7.84
CA SER A 100 12.92 -1.41 -7.45
C SER A 100 13.21 -0.72 -6.12
N VAL A 101 13.41 -1.56 -5.11
CA VAL A 101 13.41 -1.33 -3.65
C VAL A 101 14.31 -0.19 -3.12
N LEU A 102 14.97 0.64 -3.93
CA LEU A 102 16.05 1.51 -3.44
C LEU A 102 15.92 3.02 -3.69
N GLY A 103 15.07 3.50 -4.62
CA GLY A 103 15.22 4.89 -5.09
C GLY A 103 14.17 5.92 -4.68
N SER A 104 12.87 5.61 -4.81
CA SER A 104 11.89 6.70 -4.95
C SER A 104 11.04 6.98 -3.72
N ALA A 105 10.40 5.98 -3.10
CA ALA A 105 9.46 6.25 -2.02
C ALA A 105 10.13 6.48 -0.66
N ILE A 106 11.11 5.64 -0.28
CA ILE A 106 11.80 5.75 1.01
C ILE A 106 12.71 6.99 1.03
N GLU A 107 13.42 7.28 -0.06
CA GLU A 107 14.23 8.51 -0.19
C GLU A 107 13.34 9.75 -0.15
N GLU A 108 12.22 9.78 -0.88
CA GLU A 108 11.29 10.92 -0.91
C GLU A 108 10.58 11.13 0.44
N THR A 109 10.19 10.05 1.13
CA THR A 109 9.61 10.11 2.49
C THR A 109 10.61 10.56 3.55
N ILE A 110 11.87 10.13 3.48
CA ILE A 110 12.95 10.58 4.39
C ILE A 110 13.34 12.04 4.08
N THR A 111 13.38 12.43 2.80
CA THR A 111 13.87 13.75 2.37
C THR A 111 12.82 14.85 2.51
N LEU A 112 11.53 14.58 2.27
CA LEU A 112 10.48 15.61 2.31
C LEU A 112 9.80 15.78 3.67
N GLY A 113 9.99 14.84 4.60
CA GLY A 113 9.26 14.79 5.87
C GLY A 113 7.80 14.33 5.71
N LEU A 114 7.33 13.48 6.65
CA LEU A 114 6.05 12.77 6.56
C LEU A 114 4.82 13.69 6.43
N GLY A 115 4.83 14.87 7.06
CA GLY A 115 3.69 15.79 7.05
C GLY A 115 3.35 16.32 5.66
N ASN A 116 4.36 16.62 4.83
CA ASN A 116 4.15 17.09 3.45
C ASN A 116 3.93 15.93 2.48
N TYR A 117 4.60 14.79 2.69
CA TYR A 117 4.45 13.62 1.85
C TYR A 117 3.01 13.10 1.80
N MET A 118 2.34 13.00 2.96
CA MET A 118 0.94 12.55 3.02
C MET A 118 -0.06 13.53 2.39
N ILE A 119 0.25 14.83 2.34
CA ILE A 119 -0.62 15.85 1.72
C ILE A 119 -0.42 15.89 0.19
N MET A 120 0.80 15.66 -0.28
CA MET A 120 1.17 15.83 -1.71
C MET A 120 1.15 14.51 -2.50
N ALA A 121 1.34 13.36 -1.85
CA ALA A 121 1.41 12.06 -2.53
C ALA A 121 0.03 11.44 -2.77
N TYR A 122 -0.98 11.81 -1.99
CA TYR A 122 -2.31 11.20 -2.04
C TYR A 122 -3.26 11.77 -3.08
N PRO A 123 -3.30 13.09 -3.40
CA PRO A 123 -4.27 13.59 -4.35
C PRO A 123 -4.13 12.90 -5.72
N TYR A 124 -5.22 12.34 -6.24
CA TYR A 124 -5.25 11.66 -7.54
C TYR A 124 -6.52 11.93 -8.32
N LYS A 125 -6.42 11.78 -9.65
CA LYS A 125 -7.55 11.78 -10.58
C LYS A 125 -7.56 10.47 -11.36
N LEU A 126 -8.67 9.76 -11.29
CA LEU A 126 -8.91 8.56 -12.07
C LEU A 126 -9.17 8.92 -13.53
N GLU A 127 -8.46 8.25 -14.42
CA GLU A 127 -8.56 8.44 -15.86
C GLU A 127 -8.84 7.08 -16.52
N PRO A 128 -9.83 7.00 -17.43
CA PRO A 128 -10.33 5.72 -17.95
C PRO A 128 -9.33 4.89 -18.75
N ASN A 129 -8.20 5.49 -19.16
CA ASN A 129 -7.15 4.82 -19.94
C ASN A 129 -5.89 4.51 -19.12
N LYS A 130 -5.88 4.82 -17.82
CA LYS A 130 -4.75 4.53 -16.93
C LYS A 130 -4.96 3.20 -16.21
N ASP A 131 -3.87 2.48 -16.03
CA ASP A 131 -3.77 1.32 -15.14
C ASP A 131 -3.44 1.76 -13.72
N LEU A 132 -3.71 0.92 -12.72
CA LEU A 132 -3.22 1.11 -11.36
C LEU A 132 -1.71 1.41 -11.33
N MET A 133 -0.92 0.74 -12.17
CA MET A 133 0.53 0.94 -12.26
C MET A 133 0.96 2.31 -12.77
N ASP A 134 0.06 3.09 -13.37
CA ASP A 134 0.34 4.46 -13.85
C ASP A 134 0.19 5.52 -12.74
N TYR A 135 -0.21 5.10 -11.53
CA TYR A 135 -0.36 5.94 -10.35
C TYR A 135 0.84 5.82 -9.40
N ARG A 136 1.09 6.87 -8.61
CA ARG A 136 2.13 6.85 -7.55
C ARG A 136 1.80 5.81 -6.48
N MET A 137 2.81 5.37 -5.74
CA MET A 137 2.71 4.33 -4.71
C MET A 137 1.53 4.55 -3.73
N GLU A 138 1.43 5.73 -3.13
CA GLU A 138 0.34 6.07 -2.20
C GLU A 138 -1.02 6.20 -2.88
N GLN A 139 -1.04 6.69 -4.12
CA GLN A 139 -2.27 6.76 -4.91
C GLN A 139 -2.80 5.35 -5.21
N GLN A 140 -1.92 4.38 -5.52
CA GLN A 140 -2.33 2.98 -5.70
C GLN A 140 -2.98 2.42 -4.44
N GLY A 141 -2.39 2.68 -3.26
CA GLY A 141 -2.97 2.32 -1.96
C GLY A 141 -4.36 2.95 -1.77
N ALA A 142 -4.45 4.26 -1.99
CA ALA A 142 -5.70 5.01 -1.80
C ALA A 142 -6.81 4.59 -2.78
N ILE A 143 -6.46 4.24 -4.03
CA ILE A 143 -7.41 3.72 -5.03
C ILE A 143 -7.98 2.37 -4.58
N MET A 144 -7.14 1.48 -4.07
CA MET A 144 -7.56 0.17 -3.54
C MET A 144 -8.38 0.29 -2.24
N GLU A 145 -7.99 1.20 -1.33
CA GLU A 145 -8.77 1.53 -0.13
C GLU A 145 -10.19 1.95 -0.52
N ASN A 146 -10.29 2.88 -1.47
CA ASN A 146 -11.55 3.44 -1.95
C ASN A 146 -12.42 2.40 -2.65
N TYR A 147 -11.83 1.55 -3.49
CA TYR A 147 -12.53 0.42 -4.11
C TYR A 147 -13.12 -0.52 -3.04
N TYR A 148 -12.34 -0.87 -2.01
CA TYR A 148 -12.80 -1.75 -0.94
C TYR A 148 -13.96 -1.13 -0.13
N ARG A 149 -13.85 0.15 0.26
CA ARG A 149 -14.93 0.87 0.95
C ARG A 149 -16.24 0.80 0.17
N TYR A 150 -16.18 1.15 -1.11
CA TYR A 150 -17.36 1.19 -1.96
C TYR A 150 -18.01 -0.19 -2.13
N LYS A 151 -17.22 -1.25 -2.36
CA LYS A 151 -17.72 -2.63 -2.46
C LYS A 151 -18.44 -3.09 -1.19
N ASN A 152 -18.05 -2.55 -0.04
CA ASN A 152 -18.66 -2.80 1.26
C ASN A 152 -19.73 -1.76 1.64
N LYS A 153 -20.25 -1.00 0.68
CA LYS A 153 -21.33 -0.02 0.85
C LYS A 153 -21.00 1.09 1.85
N VAL A 154 -19.72 1.40 2.00
CA VAL A 154 -19.22 2.56 2.73
C VAL A 154 -18.75 3.60 1.72
N ASP A 155 -18.99 4.87 2.02
CA ASP A 155 -18.61 5.96 1.13
C ASP A 155 -17.10 6.00 0.89
N PHE A 156 -16.74 6.48 -0.30
CA PHE A 156 -15.38 6.79 -0.65
C PHE A 156 -14.76 7.78 0.35
N ARG A 157 -13.49 7.58 0.67
CA ARG A 157 -12.66 8.59 1.32
C ARG A 157 -12.26 9.64 0.29
N LEU A 158 -13.14 10.63 0.11
CA LEU A 158 -13.00 11.66 -0.92
C LEU A 158 -11.91 12.70 -0.65
N THR A 159 -11.25 12.66 0.51
CA THR A 159 -10.19 13.62 0.91
C THR A 159 -9.12 13.83 -0.16
N TYR A 160 -8.85 12.81 -0.99
CA TYR A 160 -7.78 12.82 -1.98
C TYR A 160 -8.25 12.63 -3.43
N VAL A 161 -9.56 12.51 -3.66
CA VAL A 161 -10.13 12.23 -4.98
C VAL A 161 -10.46 13.54 -5.70
N GLN A 162 -9.77 13.82 -6.81
CA GLN A 162 -9.94 15.06 -7.59
C GLN A 162 -10.94 14.95 -8.74
N ASN A 163 -11.50 13.75 -8.98
CA ASN A 163 -12.59 13.56 -9.92
C ASN A 163 -13.80 14.43 -9.56
N THR A 164 -14.59 14.83 -10.55
CA THR A 164 -15.89 15.49 -10.33
C THR A 164 -17.02 14.46 -10.25
N GLU A 165 -16.82 13.29 -10.83
CA GLU A 165 -17.75 12.16 -10.82
C GLU A 165 -17.99 11.64 -9.40
N ARG A 166 -19.21 11.18 -9.11
CA ARG A 166 -19.61 10.62 -7.80
C ARG A 166 -20.44 9.35 -7.99
N GLY A 167 -20.62 8.60 -6.90
CA GLY A 167 -21.43 7.38 -6.89
C GLY A 167 -20.96 6.36 -7.93
N GLY A 168 -21.91 5.81 -8.70
CA GLY A 168 -21.64 4.76 -9.69
C GLY A 168 -20.65 5.16 -10.80
N ALA A 169 -20.64 6.44 -11.21
CA ALA A 169 -19.69 6.91 -12.23
C ALA A 169 -18.25 6.90 -11.72
N LEU A 170 -18.03 7.32 -10.46
CA LEU A 170 -16.71 7.26 -9.82
C LEU A 170 -16.27 5.81 -9.57
N MET A 171 -17.21 4.93 -9.23
CA MET A 171 -16.92 3.51 -9.10
C MET A 171 -16.47 2.90 -10.42
N LYS A 172 -17.16 3.20 -11.53
CA LYS A 172 -16.77 2.70 -12.85
C LYS A 172 -15.34 3.11 -13.20
N LEU A 173 -14.94 4.34 -12.90
CA LEU A 173 -13.55 4.79 -13.10
C LEU A 173 -12.54 3.99 -12.25
N HIS A 174 -12.88 3.65 -11.00
CA HIS A 174 -12.04 2.75 -10.19
C HIS A 174 -11.93 1.36 -10.82
N GLU A 175 -13.05 0.78 -11.26
CA GLU A 175 -13.08 -0.53 -11.91
C GLU A 175 -12.28 -0.56 -13.21
N ASP A 176 -12.34 0.50 -14.01
CA ASP A 176 -11.57 0.65 -15.24
C ASP A 176 -10.05 0.68 -14.94
N VAL A 177 -9.61 1.46 -13.94
CA VAL A 177 -8.21 1.57 -13.50
C VAL A 177 -7.70 0.28 -12.86
N LEU A 178 -8.55 -0.40 -12.09
CA LEU A 178 -8.22 -1.64 -11.39
C LEU A 178 -8.44 -2.90 -12.24
N LYS A 179 -8.90 -2.76 -13.48
CA LYS A 179 -9.33 -3.89 -14.32
C LYS A 179 -8.30 -5.01 -14.40
N LYS A 180 -7.02 -4.67 -14.65
CA LYS A 180 -5.95 -5.68 -14.75
C LYS A 180 -5.61 -6.31 -13.40
N PHE A 181 -5.57 -5.49 -12.33
CA PHE A 181 -5.36 -5.98 -10.97
C PHE A 181 -6.45 -6.96 -10.53
N LEU A 182 -7.73 -6.62 -10.72
CA LEU A 182 -8.87 -7.46 -10.33
C LEU A 182 -8.90 -8.77 -11.13
N GLN A 183 -8.49 -8.71 -12.39
CA GLN A 183 -8.34 -9.91 -13.22
C GLN A 183 -7.22 -10.82 -12.70
N ASP A 184 -6.01 -10.29 -12.53
CA ASP A 184 -4.86 -11.04 -12.05
C ASP A 184 -3.83 -10.12 -11.37
N PRO A 185 -3.75 -10.10 -10.02
CA PRO A 185 -2.81 -9.23 -9.31
C PRO A 185 -1.34 -9.63 -9.48
N HIS A 186 -1.02 -10.79 -10.10
CA HIS A 186 0.37 -11.12 -10.46
C HIS A 186 0.90 -10.28 -11.63
N TYR A 187 0.03 -9.61 -12.40
CA TYR A 187 0.42 -8.86 -13.59
C TYR A 187 1.51 -7.81 -13.34
N ALA A 188 1.59 -7.31 -12.10
CA ALA A 188 2.55 -6.29 -11.69
C ALA A 188 4.01 -6.79 -11.76
N ARG A 189 4.25 -8.11 -11.64
CA ARG A 189 5.60 -8.69 -11.81
C ARG A 189 6.17 -8.41 -13.20
N ASN A 190 5.32 -8.38 -14.22
CA ASN A 190 5.72 -8.11 -15.60
C ASN A 190 5.95 -6.61 -15.86
N TYR A 191 5.46 -5.73 -14.98
CA TYR A 191 5.66 -4.29 -15.08
C TYR A 191 7.13 -3.92 -14.77
N ALA A 192 7.70 -4.51 -13.72
CA ALA A 192 9.10 -4.34 -13.34
C ALA A 192 10.07 -4.67 -14.49
N TYR A 193 9.82 -5.79 -15.19
CA TYR A 193 10.65 -6.22 -16.33
C TYR A 193 10.60 -5.26 -17.53
N ARG A 194 9.48 -4.56 -17.75
CA ARG A 194 9.35 -3.60 -18.86
C ARG A 194 10.10 -2.30 -18.58
N ASN A 195 10.04 -1.80 -17.35
CA ASN A 195 10.72 -0.57 -16.95
C ASN A 195 12.25 -0.71 -16.87
N LEU A 196 12.76 -1.91 -16.58
CA LEU A 196 14.20 -2.21 -16.66
C LEU A 196 14.75 -2.26 -18.10
N ARG A 197 13.90 -2.43 -19.11
CA ARG A 197 14.29 -2.43 -20.54
C ARG A 197 14.12 -1.08 -21.23
N SER A 198 13.34 -0.17 -20.65
CA SER A 198 13.14 1.18 -21.18
C SER A 198 14.16 2.19 -20.65
N THR A 199 14.99 1.83 -19.67
CA THR A 199 16.24 2.57 -19.39
C THR A 199 17.22 2.33 -20.54
N PRO A 200 17.64 3.37 -21.29
CA PRO A 200 18.70 3.23 -22.28
C PRO A 200 19.93 2.65 -21.58
N GLY A 201 20.48 1.58 -22.14
CA GLY A 201 21.64 0.92 -21.57
C GLY A 201 22.78 1.90 -21.34
N PHE A 202 23.49 1.68 -20.24
CA PHE A 202 24.95 1.80 -20.25
C PHE A 202 25.47 0.85 -21.33
N GLY A 203 25.44 1.33 -22.57
CA GLY A 203 26.09 0.67 -23.70
C GLY A 203 27.59 0.88 -23.61
N ASP A 204 28.31 -0.20 -23.89
CA ASP A 204 29.64 -0.24 -24.50
C ASP A 204 30.44 1.07 -24.46
N ARG A 205 31.36 1.16 -23.50
CA ARG A 205 32.76 1.57 -23.71
C ARG A 205 33.67 0.87 -22.70
#